data_AF-A0A9E5VPV4-F1
#
_entry.id   AF-A0A9E5VPV4-F1
#
_cell.length_a   1.000
_cell.length_b   1.000
_cell.length_c   1.000
_cell.angle_alpha   90.00
_cell.angle_beta   90.00
_cell.angle_gamma   90.00
#
_symmetry.space_group_name_H-M   'P 1'
#
loop_
_entity.id
_entity.type
_entity.pdbx_description
1 polymer ?
#
loop_
_entity_poly.entity_id
_entity_poly.type
_entity_poly.pdbx_seq_one_letter_code
_entity_poly.pdbx_strand_id
1 'polypeptide(L)'
;MQINTVSLIGLGALGIMFGRHLSLRMPKKDLRIVADPERIEKYKRDRVFSNGIACDFNYVSPDVKDSPADLLIFTVKYSGLNDAIEFAKKQLGPNTIVLSLLNGISSEEIIARSYGADNILLSVAQGMDAVKAANKLTYHHMGMICFGDREPSGEPSEKVRTVARFFDKVGIPYEIADDMKKRLWGKFMLNVGVNQ
;
A
#
# COMPACT_ATOMS: atom_id res chain seq x y z
N MET A 1 10.79 -5.10 16.12
CA MET A 1 10.20 -3.82 15.67
C MET A 1 8.69 -3.94 15.66
N GLN A 2 7.93 -2.85 15.85
CA GLN A 2 6.46 -2.87 15.77
C GLN A 2 5.99 -1.74 14.85
N ILE A 3 5.01 -2.03 13.99
CA ILE A 3 4.39 -1.05 13.11
C ILE A 3 3.30 -0.31 13.90
N ASN A 4 3.52 0.98 14.13
CA ASN A 4 2.55 1.87 14.77
C ASN A 4 2.09 2.97 13.83
N THR A 5 2.94 3.40 12.89
CA THR A 5 2.64 4.45 11.91
C THR A 5 2.67 3.88 10.48
N VAL A 6 1.68 4.28 9.69
CA VAL A 6 1.54 3.88 8.29
C VAL A 6 1.39 5.11 7.42
N SER A 7 2.22 5.21 6.38
CA SER A 7 2.03 6.17 5.29
C SER A 7 1.50 5.42 4.07
N LEU A 8 0.43 5.93 3.47
CA LEU A 8 -0.20 5.37 2.27
C LEU A 8 -0.16 6.41 1.15
N ILE A 9 0.39 6.03 0.01
CA ILE A 9 0.49 6.89 -1.18
C ILE A 9 -0.44 6.38 -2.26
N GLY A 10 -1.28 7.30 -2.75
CA GLY A 10 -2.31 7.03 -3.75
C GLY A 10 -3.67 6.73 -3.12
N LEU A 11 -4.70 7.48 -3.51
CA LEU A 11 -6.09 7.18 -3.15
C LEU A 11 -6.86 6.65 -4.35
N GLY A 12 -6.34 5.58 -4.96
CA GLY A 12 -7.05 4.76 -5.95
C GLY A 12 -8.13 3.89 -5.29
N ALA A 13 -8.64 2.88 -5.99
CA ALA A 13 -9.57 1.91 -5.40
C ALA A 13 -8.94 1.23 -4.17
N LEU A 14 -7.73 0.69 -4.34
CA LEU A 14 -6.97 0.04 -3.26
C LEU A 14 -6.65 0.99 -2.10
N GLY A 15 -6.17 2.19 -2.41
CA GLY A 15 -5.82 3.17 -1.39
C GLY A 15 -6.99 3.59 -0.53
N ILE A 16 -8.18 3.78 -1.11
CA ILE A 16 -9.40 4.07 -0.35
C ILE A 16 -9.80 2.86 0.50
N MET A 17 -9.75 1.65 -0.07
CA MET A 17 -10.16 0.43 0.60
C MET A 17 -9.31 0.12 1.82
N PHE A 18 -7.99 0.02 1.63
CA PHE A 18 -7.04 -0.24 2.72
C PHE A 18 -6.92 0.97 3.65
N GLY A 19 -6.93 2.19 3.13
CA GLY A 19 -6.93 3.41 3.93
C GLY A 19 -8.13 3.47 4.87
N ARG A 20 -9.34 3.17 4.39
CA ARG A 20 -10.54 3.11 5.25
C ARG A 20 -10.46 1.98 6.27
N HIS A 21 -9.99 0.81 5.85
CA HIS A 21 -9.85 -0.32 6.76
C HIS A 21 -8.91 -0.01 7.93
N LEU A 22 -7.76 0.61 7.62
CA LEU A 22 -6.77 1.05 8.60
C LEU A 22 -7.28 2.21 9.46
N SER A 23 -7.99 3.18 8.88
CA SER A 23 -8.49 4.35 9.63
C SER A 23 -9.49 3.98 10.71
N LEU A 24 -10.14 2.82 10.60
CA LEU A 24 -11.06 2.30 11.60
C LEU A 24 -10.36 1.57 12.76
N ARG A 25 -9.06 1.27 12.63
CA ARG A 25 -8.29 0.42 13.55
C ARG A 25 -7.00 1.05 14.06
N MET A 26 -6.68 2.24 13.55
CA MET A 26 -5.52 3.02 13.93
C MET A 26 -5.95 4.43 14.34
N PRO A 27 -5.24 5.07 15.28
CA PRO A 27 -5.44 6.49 15.55
C PRO A 27 -5.23 7.31 14.27
N LYS A 28 -6.08 8.32 14.06
CA LYS A 28 -6.07 9.15 12.84
C LYS A 28 -4.70 9.75 12.52
N LYS A 29 -3.94 10.16 13.54
CA LYS A 29 -2.58 10.73 13.38
C LYS A 29 -1.54 9.72 12.86
N ASP A 30 -1.76 8.43 13.13
CA ASP A 30 -0.80 7.37 12.84
C ASP A 30 -0.98 6.78 11.43
N LEU A 31 -2.13 7.01 10.79
CA LEU A 31 -2.36 6.70 9.38
C LEU A 31 -2.31 7.97 8.54
N ARG A 32 -1.30 8.11 7.69
CA ARG A 32 -1.06 9.30 6.87
C ARG A 32 -1.36 8.98 5.41
N ILE A 33 -2.25 9.75 4.80
CA ILE A 33 -2.48 9.72 3.36
C ILE A 33 -1.63 10.81 2.72
N VAL A 34 -0.58 10.38 2.02
CA VAL A 34 0.42 11.30 1.46
C VAL A 34 0.08 11.60 0.00
N ALA A 35 -0.06 12.89 -0.30
CA ALA A 35 -0.39 13.41 -1.62
C ALA A 35 0.02 14.88 -1.75
N ASP A 36 0.26 15.35 -2.98
CA ASP A 36 0.53 16.76 -3.23
C ASP A 36 -0.63 17.68 -2.76
N PRO A 37 -0.34 18.98 -2.50
CA PRO A 37 -1.34 19.92 -1.98
C PRO A 37 -2.61 20.03 -2.84
N GLU A 38 -2.50 19.96 -4.16
CA GLU A 38 -3.65 20.06 -5.07
C GLU A 38 -4.59 18.85 -4.90
N ARG A 39 -4.03 17.64 -4.83
CA ARG A 39 -4.80 16.42 -4.55
C ARG A 39 -5.41 16.45 -3.16
N ILE A 40 -4.70 16.93 -2.15
CA ILE A 40 -5.24 17.06 -0.78
C ILE A 40 -6.45 17.99 -0.77
N GLU A 41 -6.35 19.15 -1.41
CA GLU A 41 -7.47 20.10 -1.47
C GLU A 41 -8.67 19.50 -2.19
N LYS A 42 -8.43 18.79 -3.31
CA LYS A 42 -9.47 18.03 -4.00
C LYS A 42 -10.12 16.98 -3.09
N TYR A 43 -9.33 16.21 -2.32
CA TYR A 43 -9.87 15.19 -1.42
C TYR A 43 -10.70 15.79 -0.28
N LYS A 44 -10.30 16.95 0.24
CA LYS A 44 -11.06 17.67 1.28
C LYS A 44 -12.38 18.22 0.72
N ARG A 45 -12.33 18.88 -0.44
CA ARG A 45 -13.50 19.48 -1.08
C ARG A 45 -14.50 18.43 -1.57
N ASP A 46 -14.05 17.47 -2.37
CA ASP A 46 -14.94 16.51 -3.03
C ASP A 46 -15.33 15.37 -2.07
N ARG A 47 -14.57 15.19 -0.98
CA ARG A 47 -14.62 14.05 -0.05
C ARG A 47 -14.36 12.73 -0.76
N VAL A 48 -14.04 11.71 0.03
CA VAL A 48 -13.80 10.35 -0.45
C VAL A 48 -14.78 9.42 0.23
N PHE A 49 -15.36 8.47 -0.50
CA PHE A 49 -16.36 7.55 0.03
C PHE A 49 -15.96 6.10 -0.21
N SER A 50 -16.26 5.23 0.76
CA SER A 50 -16.11 3.79 0.69
C SER A 50 -17.41 3.13 1.11
N ASN A 51 -18.03 2.35 0.22
CA ASN A 51 -19.34 1.72 0.43
C ASN A 51 -20.39 2.71 0.96
N GLY A 52 -20.46 3.90 0.35
CA GLY A 52 -21.40 4.97 0.72
C GLY A 52 -21.02 5.80 1.96
N ILE A 53 -19.99 5.39 2.71
CA ILE A 53 -19.57 6.08 3.94
C ILE A 53 -18.39 7.01 3.62
N ALA A 54 -18.49 8.27 4.06
CA ALA A 54 -17.39 9.22 3.93
C ALA A 54 -16.16 8.78 4.74
N CYS A 55 -15.01 8.81 4.10
CA CYS A 55 -13.72 8.56 4.71
C CYS A 55 -13.16 9.86 5.29
N ASP A 56 -12.79 9.82 6.57
CA ASP A 56 -12.09 10.90 7.24
C ASP A 56 -10.63 10.51 7.43
N PHE A 57 -9.77 11.03 6.57
CA PHE A 57 -8.34 10.69 6.53
C PHE A 57 -7.48 11.85 7.06
N ASN A 58 -6.30 11.50 7.57
CA ASN A 58 -5.25 12.48 7.84
C ASN A 58 -4.40 12.66 6.58
N TYR A 59 -4.54 13.80 5.92
CA TYR A 59 -3.80 14.12 4.70
C TYR A 59 -2.51 14.86 5.04
N VAL A 60 -1.37 14.37 4.52
CA VAL A 60 -0.05 14.94 4.77
C VAL A 60 0.61 15.29 3.44
N SER A 61 1.08 16.54 3.31
CA SER A 61 1.86 16.95 2.14
C SER A 61 3.27 16.32 2.21
N PRO A 62 3.84 15.86 1.08
CA PRO A 62 5.22 15.39 0.99
C PRO A 62 6.23 16.39 1.55
N ASP A 63 5.90 17.68 1.58
CA ASP A 63 6.82 18.71 2.01
C ASP A 63 6.98 18.84 3.52
N VAL A 64 5.97 18.38 4.27
CA VAL A 64 5.98 18.40 5.72
C VAL A 64 6.93 17.33 6.24
N LYS A 65 7.92 17.77 7.02
CA LYS A 65 8.88 16.86 7.66
C LYS A 65 8.24 16.25 8.90
N ASP A 66 7.62 15.10 8.71
CA ASP A 66 7.18 14.23 9.79
C ASP A 66 8.26 13.21 10.16
N SER A 67 8.04 12.51 11.29
CA SER A 67 8.81 11.30 11.60
C SER A 67 8.62 10.25 10.49
N PRO A 68 9.65 9.49 10.11
CA PRO A 68 9.48 8.37 9.18
C PRO A 68 8.37 7.42 9.63
N ALA A 69 7.65 6.82 8.67
CA ALA A 69 6.66 5.80 8.97
C ALA A 69 7.33 4.45 9.25
N ASP A 70 6.69 3.59 10.04
CA ASP A 70 7.14 2.21 10.22
C ASP A 70 6.83 1.37 8.96
N LEU A 71 5.70 1.65 8.32
CA LEU A 71 5.25 1.00 7.08
C LEU A 71 4.80 2.03 6.04
N LEU A 72 5.33 1.89 4.83
CA LEU A 72 4.92 2.67 3.66
C LEU A 72 4.24 1.77 2.63
N ILE A 73 3.03 2.15 2.19
CA ILE A 73 2.25 1.37 1.23
C ILE A 73 1.96 2.21 -0.02
N PHE A 74 2.45 1.73 -1.17
CA PHE A 74 2.13 2.30 -2.48
C PHE A 74 0.87 1.64 -3.04
N THR A 75 -0.13 2.45 -3.37
CA THR A 75 -1.40 2.00 -4.00
C THR A 75 -1.78 2.85 -5.22
N VAL A 76 -0.78 3.48 -5.83
CA VAL A 76 -0.93 4.25 -7.08
C VAL A 76 -1.10 3.33 -8.29
N LYS A 77 -1.42 3.91 -9.46
CA LYS A 77 -1.26 3.21 -10.75
C LYS A 77 0.19 3.32 -11.21
N TYR A 78 0.62 2.44 -12.10
CA TYR A 78 1.97 2.46 -12.66
C TYR A 78 2.37 3.85 -13.22
N SER A 79 1.44 4.54 -13.89
CA SER A 79 1.67 5.87 -14.45
C SER A 79 1.98 6.96 -13.41
N GLY A 80 1.62 6.75 -12.14
CA GLY A 80 1.90 7.68 -11.04
C GLY A 80 2.99 7.18 -10.08
N LEU A 81 3.71 6.10 -10.43
CA LEU A 81 4.71 5.49 -9.53
C LEU A 81 5.89 6.42 -9.26
N ASN A 82 6.43 7.08 -10.30
CA ASN A 82 7.59 7.97 -10.14
C ASN A 82 7.26 9.17 -9.24
N ASP A 83 6.10 9.81 -9.43
CA ASP A 83 5.64 10.89 -8.54
C ASP A 83 5.46 10.39 -7.10
N ALA A 84 4.89 9.18 -6.95
CA ALA A 84 4.68 8.58 -5.64
C ALA A 84 5.99 8.30 -4.91
N ILE A 85 7.02 7.86 -5.64
CA ILE A 85 8.38 7.70 -5.12
C ILE A 85 8.83 9.07 -4.62
N GLU A 86 8.86 10.11 -5.44
CA GLU A 86 9.30 11.44 -4.95
C GLU A 86 8.53 11.92 -3.69
N PHE A 87 7.22 11.66 -3.63
CA PHE A 87 6.38 11.99 -2.47
C PHE A 87 6.69 11.16 -1.21
N ALA A 88 7.18 9.92 -1.37
CA ALA A 88 7.54 9.03 -0.29
C ALA A 88 8.82 9.42 0.45
N LYS A 89 9.70 10.21 -0.19
CA LYS A 89 11.08 10.41 0.26
C LYS A 89 11.19 10.88 1.71
N LYS A 90 10.31 11.78 2.15
CA LYS A 90 10.30 12.29 3.54
C LYS A 90 9.58 11.38 4.55
N GLN A 91 8.98 10.29 4.09
CA GLN A 91 8.29 9.29 4.93
C GLN A 91 9.17 8.05 5.21
N LEU A 92 10.32 7.95 4.53
CA LEU A 92 11.25 6.83 4.64
C LEU A 92 12.34 7.10 5.67
N GLY A 93 12.61 6.10 6.49
CA GLY A 93 13.75 6.02 7.39
C GLY A 93 14.46 4.68 7.23
N PRO A 94 15.58 4.47 7.95
CA PRO A 94 16.40 3.25 7.85
C PRO A 94 15.65 1.94 8.12
N ASN A 95 14.50 2.05 8.78
CA ASN A 95 13.69 0.95 9.30
C ASN A 95 12.29 0.87 8.66
N THR A 96 11.96 1.78 7.74
CA THR A 96 10.63 1.82 7.12
C THR A 96 10.48 0.65 6.17
N ILE A 97 9.55 -0.26 6.48
CA ILE A 97 9.19 -1.35 5.58
C ILE A 97 8.33 -0.79 4.45
N VAL A 98 8.56 -1.25 3.21
CA VAL A 98 7.85 -0.77 2.03
C VAL A 98 7.09 -1.92 1.37
N LEU A 99 5.83 -1.66 1.04
CA LEU A 99 4.96 -2.54 0.25
C LEU A 99 4.45 -1.80 -1.00
N SER A 100 4.44 -2.50 -2.13
CA SER A 100 3.81 -2.03 -3.36
C SER A 100 2.61 -2.92 -3.68
N LEU A 101 1.41 -2.35 -3.67
CA LEU A 101 0.19 -3.07 -4.05
C LEU A 101 -0.22 -2.80 -5.50
N LEU A 102 0.73 -2.34 -6.32
CA LEU A 102 0.53 -2.14 -7.74
C LEU A 102 0.31 -3.49 -8.43
N ASN A 103 -0.51 -3.47 -9.48
CA ASN A 103 -0.53 -4.59 -10.42
C ASN A 103 0.72 -4.53 -11.31
N GLY A 104 1.44 -5.64 -11.44
CA GLY A 104 2.64 -5.76 -12.26
C GLY A 104 3.71 -6.57 -11.56
N ILE A 105 4.93 -6.52 -12.10
CA ILE A 105 6.11 -7.25 -11.59
C ILE A 105 7.33 -6.34 -11.37
N SER A 106 7.22 -5.06 -11.72
CA SER A 106 8.35 -4.13 -11.81
C SER A 106 8.35 -3.03 -10.76
N SER A 107 7.25 -2.81 -10.04
CA SER A 107 7.13 -1.67 -9.12
C SER A 107 8.19 -1.68 -8.02
N GLU A 108 8.40 -2.83 -7.39
CA GLU A 108 9.33 -3.01 -6.29
C GLU A 108 10.77 -2.81 -6.75
N GLU A 109 11.09 -3.20 -7.98
CA GLU A 109 12.40 -2.95 -8.60
C GLU A 109 12.63 -1.46 -8.86
N ILE A 110 11.61 -0.76 -9.36
CA ILE A 110 11.69 0.68 -9.60
C ILE A 110 11.85 1.43 -8.26
N ILE A 111 11.10 1.05 -7.23
CA ILE A 111 11.23 1.63 -5.89
C ILE A 111 12.62 1.33 -5.28
N ALA A 112 13.13 0.10 -5.45
CA ALA A 112 14.43 -0.31 -4.92
C ALA A 112 15.59 0.49 -5.51
N ARG A 113 15.49 0.93 -6.77
CA ARG A 113 16.51 1.79 -7.40
C ARG A 113 16.62 3.16 -6.72
N SER A 114 15.54 3.63 -6.11
CA SER A 114 15.51 4.93 -5.41
C SER A 114 15.91 4.82 -3.94
N TYR A 115 15.58 3.72 -3.27
CA TYR A 115 15.70 3.61 -1.80
C TYR A 115 16.54 2.45 -1.28
N GLY A 116 17.06 1.60 -2.17
CA GLY A 116 17.64 0.32 -1.81
C GLY A 116 16.57 -0.76 -1.65
N ALA A 117 16.99 -2.02 -1.78
CA ALA A 117 16.10 -3.17 -1.73
C ALA A 117 15.83 -3.69 -0.30
N ASP A 118 16.64 -3.28 0.68
CA ASP A 118 16.72 -3.96 1.97
C ASP A 118 15.39 -3.99 2.73
N ASN A 119 14.59 -2.92 2.66
CA ASN A 119 13.32 -2.84 3.39
C ASN A 119 12.08 -3.01 2.50
N ILE A 120 12.26 -3.42 1.25
CA ILE A 120 11.16 -3.63 0.30
C ILE A 120 10.80 -5.11 0.30
N LEU A 121 9.56 -5.42 0.67
CA LEU A 121 9.01 -6.77 0.49
C LEU A 121 8.31 -6.83 -0.86
N LEU A 122 8.36 -8.00 -1.50
CA LEU A 122 7.53 -8.26 -2.66
C LEU A 122 6.09 -8.43 -2.19
N SER A 123 5.13 -7.79 -2.87
CA SER A 123 3.74 -7.88 -2.45
C SER A 123 2.75 -7.78 -3.60
N VAL A 124 1.55 -8.31 -3.38
CA VAL A 124 0.49 -8.27 -4.35
C VAL A 124 -0.89 -8.29 -3.67
N ALA A 125 -1.76 -7.36 -4.04
CA ALA A 125 -3.15 -7.39 -3.60
C ALA A 125 -4.00 -8.22 -4.57
N GLN A 126 -4.85 -9.12 -4.08
CA GLN A 126 -5.65 -10.03 -4.93
C GLN A 126 -6.99 -10.41 -4.30
N GLY A 127 -7.93 -10.88 -5.12
CA GLY A 127 -9.23 -11.40 -4.68
C GLY A 127 -10.24 -10.32 -4.27
N MET A 128 -10.05 -9.08 -4.73
CA MET A 128 -10.97 -7.98 -4.46
C MET A 128 -11.86 -7.63 -5.66
N ASP A 129 -13.06 -7.15 -5.39
CA ASP A 129 -14.04 -6.67 -6.38
C ASP A 129 -14.23 -5.14 -6.31
N ALA A 130 -13.11 -4.44 -6.10
CA ALA A 130 -13.11 -3.00 -5.84
C ALA A 130 -13.28 -2.16 -7.11
N VAL A 131 -14.41 -1.46 -7.22
CA VAL A 131 -14.70 -0.51 -8.29
C VAL A 131 -14.70 0.91 -7.74
N LYS A 132 -13.98 1.81 -8.40
CA LYS A 132 -13.95 3.23 -8.06
C LYS A 132 -14.53 4.07 -9.20
N ALA A 133 -15.62 4.78 -8.93
CA ALA A 133 -16.20 5.77 -9.81
C ALA A 133 -16.04 7.17 -9.18
N ALA A 134 -15.33 8.06 -9.86
CA ALA A 134 -14.95 9.38 -9.35
C ALA A 134 -14.31 9.32 -7.94
N ASN A 135 -15.02 9.76 -6.91
CA ASN A 135 -14.58 9.79 -5.51
C ASN A 135 -15.23 8.71 -4.62
N LYS A 136 -15.97 7.76 -5.22
CA LYS A 136 -16.69 6.71 -4.51
C LYS A 136 -16.11 5.34 -4.86
N LEU A 137 -15.74 4.58 -3.83
CA LEU A 137 -15.36 3.18 -3.90
C LEU A 137 -16.53 2.29 -3.49
N THR A 138 -16.75 1.21 -4.22
CA THR A 138 -17.68 0.12 -3.87
C THR A 138 -17.00 -1.24 -4.00
N TYR A 139 -17.21 -2.13 -3.02
CA TYR A 139 -16.69 -3.50 -3.01
C TYR A 139 -17.47 -4.37 -2.01
N HIS A 140 -17.59 -5.68 -2.27
CA HIS A 140 -18.12 -6.66 -1.32
C HIS A 140 -17.00 -7.52 -0.72
N HIS A 141 -15.97 -7.80 -1.50
CA HIS A 141 -14.81 -8.60 -1.12
C HIS A 141 -13.56 -7.73 -1.11
N MET A 142 -12.96 -7.57 0.07
CA MET A 142 -11.72 -6.80 0.24
C MET A 142 -10.50 -7.52 -0.36
N GLY A 143 -10.59 -8.83 -0.59
CA GLY A 143 -9.46 -9.66 -0.97
C GLY A 143 -8.43 -9.79 0.15
N MET A 144 -7.17 -9.98 -0.24
CA MET A 144 -6.03 -10.14 0.66
C MET A 144 -4.76 -9.53 0.06
N ILE A 145 -3.76 -9.34 0.92
CA ILE A 145 -2.40 -8.99 0.51
C ILE A 145 -1.52 -10.23 0.63
N CYS A 146 -0.94 -10.68 -0.48
CA CYS A 146 0.09 -11.71 -0.44
C CYS A 146 1.46 -11.01 -0.46
N PHE A 147 2.36 -11.38 0.45
CA PHE A 147 3.68 -10.74 0.53
C PHE A 147 4.75 -11.70 1.07
N GLY A 148 6.01 -11.34 0.89
CA GLY A 148 7.13 -12.16 1.32
C GLY A 148 8.47 -11.55 0.99
N ASP A 149 9.53 -12.29 1.34
CA ASP A 149 10.89 -11.90 1.04
C ASP A 149 11.17 -11.93 -0.46
N ARG A 150 12.18 -11.15 -0.87
CA ARG A 150 12.57 -11.04 -2.28
C ARG A 150 13.23 -12.32 -2.80
N GLU A 151 13.99 -13.00 -1.95
CA GLU A 151 14.59 -14.30 -2.23
C GLU A 151 14.00 -15.35 -1.29
N PRO A 152 13.69 -16.57 -1.77
CA PRO A 152 13.23 -17.65 -0.91
C PRO A 152 14.35 -18.06 0.07
N SER A 153 14.10 -17.94 1.37
CA SER A 153 15.06 -18.30 2.43
C SER A 153 14.60 -19.48 3.31
N GLY A 154 13.48 -20.13 2.98
CA GLY A 154 12.88 -21.22 3.75
C GLY A 154 12.12 -20.78 5.00
N GLU A 155 12.57 -19.71 5.67
CA GLU A 155 11.83 -19.05 6.74
C GLU A 155 11.55 -17.57 6.44
N PRO A 156 10.37 -17.03 6.82
CA PRO A 156 10.06 -15.62 6.70
C PRO A 156 11.01 -14.74 7.53
N SER A 157 11.51 -13.67 6.92
CA SER A 157 12.34 -12.68 7.61
C SER A 157 11.58 -11.95 8.70
N GLU A 158 12.31 -11.29 9.61
CA GLU A 158 11.68 -10.49 10.67
C GLU A 158 10.83 -9.33 10.13
N LYS A 159 11.12 -8.82 8.91
CA LYS A 159 10.28 -7.82 8.24
C LYS A 159 8.94 -8.41 7.85
N VAL A 160 8.94 -9.60 7.24
CA VAL A 160 7.71 -10.32 6.87
C VAL A 160 6.88 -10.62 8.12
N ARG A 161 7.52 -11.14 9.19
CA ARG A 161 6.83 -11.41 10.46
C ARG A 161 6.28 -10.14 11.12
N THR A 162 7.00 -9.02 11.01
CA THR A 162 6.56 -7.72 11.53
C THR A 162 5.30 -7.21 10.81
N VAL A 163 5.27 -7.31 9.47
CA VAL A 163 4.08 -6.95 8.67
C VAL A 163 2.91 -7.91 8.96
N ALA A 164 3.17 -9.21 9.08
CA ALA A 164 2.16 -10.22 9.39
C ALA A 164 1.45 -9.92 10.73
N ARG A 165 2.23 -9.72 11.80
CA ARG A 165 1.70 -9.34 13.12
C ARG A 165 0.90 -8.04 13.09
N PHE A 166 1.33 -7.08 12.26
CA PHE A 166 0.59 -5.85 12.08
C PHE A 166 -0.75 -6.10 11.38
N PHE A 167 -0.76 -6.86 10.28
CA PHE A 167 -1.98 -7.21 9.57
C PHE A 167 -2.95 -8.05 10.42
N ASP A 168 -2.45 -8.93 11.29
CA ASP A 168 -3.28 -9.60 12.30
C ASP A 168 -3.94 -8.57 13.23
N LYS A 169 -3.15 -7.63 13.78
CA LYS A 169 -3.64 -6.58 14.68
C LYS A 169 -4.70 -5.68 14.03
N VAL A 170 -4.52 -5.34 12.75
CA VAL A 170 -5.45 -4.49 12.01
C VAL A 170 -6.47 -5.28 11.19
N GLY A 171 -6.55 -6.60 11.29
CA GLY A 171 -7.55 -7.42 10.59
C GLY A 171 -7.50 -7.34 9.06
N ILE A 172 -6.33 -7.11 8.46
CA ILE A 172 -6.14 -7.19 7.01
C ILE A 172 -5.89 -8.65 6.64
N PRO A 173 -6.68 -9.28 5.77
CA PRO A 173 -6.41 -10.63 5.29
C PRO A 173 -5.09 -10.67 4.51
N TYR A 174 -4.25 -11.66 4.79
CA TYR A 174 -2.99 -11.83 4.10
C TYR A 174 -2.59 -13.29 3.93
N GLU A 175 -1.60 -13.51 3.07
CA GLU A 175 -0.90 -14.77 2.88
C GLU A 175 0.60 -14.47 2.79
N ILE A 176 1.41 -15.22 3.52
CA ILE A 176 2.87 -15.17 3.34
C ILE A 176 3.22 -16.19 2.26
N ALA A 177 3.83 -15.75 1.17
CA ALA A 177 4.21 -16.66 0.10
C ALA A 177 5.67 -17.12 0.25
N ASP A 178 5.90 -18.41 0.07
CA ASP A 178 7.25 -18.99 0.08
C ASP A 178 8.10 -18.52 -1.11
N ASP A 179 7.45 -18.29 -2.26
CA ASP A 179 8.08 -17.76 -3.47
C ASP A 179 7.22 -16.64 -4.08
N MET A 180 7.56 -15.41 -3.68
CA MET A 180 6.88 -14.21 -4.17
C MET A 180 7.13 -13.94 -5.65
N LYS A 181 8.30 -14.32 -6.20
CA LYS A 181 8.56 -14.15 -7.64
C LYS A 181 7.60 -15.01 -8.45
N LYS A 182 7.44 -16.28 -8.07
CA LYS A 182 6.45 -17.18 -8.69
C LYS A 182 5.03 -16.63 -8.57
N ARG A 183 4.64 -16.10 -7.40
CA ARG A 183 3.31 -15.50 -7.19
C ARG A 183 3.07 -14.29 -8.09
N LEU A 184 4.04 -13.38 -8.19
CA LEU A 184 3.97 -12.19 -9.05
C LEU A 184 3.84 -12.57 -10.54
N TRP A 185 4.69 -13.47 -11.02
CA TRP A 185 4.63 -13.96 -12.41
C TRP A 185 3.32 -14.69 -12.70
N GLY A 186 2.85 -15.53 -11.78
CA GLY A 186 1.56 -16.22 -11.90
C GLY A 186 0.39 -15.25 -12.09
N LYS A 187 0.33 -14.20 -11.25
CA LYS A 187 -0.69 -13.17 -11.38
C LYS A 187 -0.54 -12.35 -12.66
N PHE A 188 0.69 -12.03 -13.05
CA PHE A 188 0.93 -11.29 -14.29
C PHE A 188 0.43 -12.05 -15.52
N MET A 189 0.71 -13.36 -15.61
CA MET A 189 0.19 -14.22 -16.68
C MET A 189 -1.34 -14.23 -16.73
N LEU A 190 -2.01 -14.35 -15.58
CA LEU A 190 -3.47 -14.26 -15.49
C LEU A 190 -4.00 -12.91 -15.98
N ASN A 191 -3.38 -11.81 -15.53
CA ASN A 191 -3.81 -10.48 -15.92
C ASN A 191 -3.66 -10.22 -17.41
N VAL A 192 -2.56 -10.68 -18.03
CA VAL A 192 -2.34 -10.55 -19.47
C VAL A 192 -3.27 -11.48 -20.27
N GLY A 193 -3.53 -12.69 -19.77
CA GLY A 193 -4.37 -13.66 -20.46
C GLY A 193 -5.87 -13.38 -20.38
N VAL A 194 -6.36 -12.84 -19.26
CA VAL A 194 -7.80 -12.71 -18.97
C VAL A 194 -8.33 -11.28 -19.20
N ASN A 195 -7.55 -10.23 -18.91
CA ASN A 195 -8.04 -8.84 -18.98
C ASN A 195 -7.87 -8.20 -20.38
N GLN A 196 -8.14 -8.94 -21.46
CA GLN A 196 -8.18 -8.38 -22.82
C GLN A 196 -9.45 -7.58 -23.06
#